data_AF-A0AAV2DST1-F1
#
_entry.id   AF-A0AAV2DST1-F1
#
_cell.length_a   1.000
_cell.length_b   1.000
_cell.length_c   1.000
_cell.angle_alpha   90.00
_cell.angle_beta   90.00
_cell.angle_gamma   90.00
#
_symmetry.space_group_name_H-M   'P 1'
#
loop_
_entity.id
_entity.type
_entity.pdbx_description
1 polymer ?
#
loop_
_entity_poly.entity_id
_entity_poly.type
_entity_poly.pdbx_seq_one_letter_code
_entity_poly.pdbx_strand_id
1 'polypeptide(L)'
;MLEQFVVVLWMMWNERNNQLFNRKKAQEWEIVGKALAYWEEYASYNRHEERMRVAEAITWKRPPIGWVNVNVDAAVIAGQGTGFGMVLRDEKGGFLRAAVRRERRCWPPEIAEMKVVEFGLKQLEMSVVFVGRWWKRTASRWRSRFRRRSARG
;
A
#
# COMPACT_ATOMS: atom_id res chain seq x y z
N MET A 1 17.46 -23.12 -1.26
CA MET A 1 16.82 -23.64 -0.03
C MET A 1 15.94 -22.58 0.65
N LEU A 2 16.45 -21.37 0.95
CA LEU A 2 15.62 -20.28 1.52
C LEU A 2 14.48 -19.84 0.59
N GLU A 3 14.73 -19.73 -0.71
CA GLU A 3 13.71 -19.27 -1.67
C GLU A 3 12.54 -20.27 -1.81
N GLN A 4 12.82 -21.58 -1.79
CA GLN A 4 11.81 -22.63 -1.75
C GLN A 4 10.92 -22.51 -0.51
N PHE A 5 11.53 -22.24 0.65
CA PHE A 5 10.80 -22.02 1.89
C PHE A 5 9.88 -20.79 1.81
N VAL A 6 10.35 -19.69 1.22
CA VAL A 6 9.56 -18.48 0.98
C VAL A 6 8.39 -18.76 0.01
N VAL A 7 8.60 -19.56 -1.04
CA VAL A 7 7.52 -19.96 -1.97
C VAL A 7 6.44 -20.76 -1.26
N VAL A 8 6.80 -21.69 -0.38
CA VAL A 8 5.81 -22.45 0.41
C VAL A 8 5.03 -21.52 1.33
N LEU A 9 5.70 -20.61 2.04
CA LEU A 9 5.02 -19.62 2.90
C LEU A 9 4.08 -18.71 2.09
N TRP A 10 4.51 -18.27 0.92
CA TRP A 10 3.69 -17.48 0.00
C TRP A 10 2.44 -18.26 -0.44
N MET A 11 2.58 -19.53 -0.81
CA MET A 11 1.45 -20.38 -1.22
C MET A 11 0.46 -20.60 -0.08
N MET A 12 0.95 -20.85 1.14
CA MET A 12 0.10 -20.98 2.32
C MET A 12 -0.69 -19.69 2.60
N TRP A 13 -0.02 -18.54 2.53
CA TRP A 13 -0.67 -17.24 2.69
C TRP A 13 -1.71 -16.97 1.59
N ASN A 14 -1.36 -17.26 0.34
CA ASN A 14 -2.23 -17.06 -0.81
C ASN A 14 -3.49 -17.94 -0.73
N GLU A 15 -3.36 -19.22 -0.39
CA GLU A 15 -4.51 -20.12 -0.23
C GLU A 15 -5.40 -19.71 0.95
N ARG A 16 -4.79 -19.25 2.06
CA ARG A 16 -5.55 -18.66 3.17
C ARG A 16 -6.36 -17.44 2.74
N ASN A 17 -5.76 -16.55 1.94
CA ASN A 17 -6.45 -15.38 1.40
C ASN A 17 -7.57 -15.77 0.43
N ASN A 18 -7.32 -16.76 -0.43
CA ASN A 18 -8.30 -17.25 -1.39
C ASN A 18 -9.54 -17.83 -0.67
N GLN A 19 -9.34 -18.53 0.45
CA GLN A 19 -10.43 -18.97 1.31
C GLN A 19 -11.19 -17.79 1.95
N LEU A 20 -10.48 -16.81 2.49
CA LEU A 20 -11.06 -15.65 3.17
C LEU A 20 -11.88 -14.75 2.22
N PHE A 21 -11.34 -14.46 1.03
CA PHE A 21 -11.91 -13.48 0.11
C PHE A 21 -12.78 -14.11 -0.98
N ASN A 22 -12.42 -15.30 -1.49
CA ASN A 22 -13.13 -15.95 -2.60
C ASN A 22 -13.95 -17.17 -2.17
N ARG A 23 -13.91 -17.56 -0.88
CA ARG A 23 -14.57 -18.76 -0.32
C ARG A 23 -14.23 -20.06 -1.06
N LYS A 24 -13.11 -20.10 -1.78
CA LYS A 24 -12.62 -21.30 -2.48
C LYS A 24 -11.75 -22.09 -1.51
N LYS A 25 -12.10 -23.34 -1.25
CA LYS A 25 -11.23 -24.29 -0.54
C LYS A 25 -10.48 -25.13 -1.57
N ALA A 26 -9.16 -25.05 -1.56
CA ALA A 26 -8.29 -26.04 -2.19
C ALA A 26 -8.10 -27.24 -1.23
N GLN A 27 -7.76 -28.41 -1.78
CA GLN A 27 -7.32 -29.54 -0.96
C GLN A 27 -5.92 -29.25 -0.40
N GLU A 28 -5.68 -29.61 0.86
CA GLU A 28 -4.46 -29.25 1.60
C GLU A 28 -3.17 -29.76 0.93
N TRP A 29 -3.22 -30.92 0.28
CA TRP A 29 -2.10 -31.52 -0.44
C TRP A 29 -1.80 -30.83 -1.78
N GLU A 30 -2.77 -30.12 -2.38
CA GLU A 30 -2.55 -29.36 -3.62
C GLU A 30 -1.63 -28.17 -3.41
N ILE A 31 -1.49 -27.68 -2.17
CA ILE A 31 -0.63 -26.55 -1.83
C ILE A 31 0.82 -26.88 -2.13
N VAL A 32 1.26 -28.10 -1.80
CA VAL A 32 2.63 -28.55 -2.05
C VAL A 32 2.89 -28.71 -3.55
N GLY A 33 1.94 -29.31 -4.27
CA GLY A 33 2.03 -29.46 -5.74
C GLY A 33 2.10 -28.10 -6.46
N LYS A 34 1.26 -27.14 -6.05
CA LYS A 34 1.29 -25.76 -6.57
C LYS A 34 2.59 -25.04 -6.23
N ALA A 35 3.11 -25.22 -5.01
CA ALA A 35 4.39 -24.63 -4.59
C ALA A 35 5.56 -25.16 -5.41
N LEU A 36 5.61 -26.47 -5.69
CA LEU A 36 6.64 -27.08 -6.53
C LEU A 36 6.57 -26.59 -7.98
N ALA A 37 5.38 -26.61 -8.58
CA ALA A 37 5.17 -26.11 -9.94
C ALA A 37 5.56 -24.63 -10.09
N TYR A 38 5.15 -23.80 -9.12
CA TYR A 38 5.51 -22.38 -9.10
C TYR A 38 7.01 -22.16 -8.89
N TRP A 39 7.66 -22.98 -8.05
CA TRP A 39 9.10 -22.92 -7.87
C TRP A 39 9.87 -23.25 -9.15
N GLU A 40 9.45 -24.29 -9.89
CA GLU A 40 10.07 -24.66 -11.16
C GLU A 40 9.95 -23.54 -12.19
N GLU A 41 8.76 -22.95 -12.30
CA GLU A 41 8.51 -21.80 -13.16
C GLU A 41 9.39 -20.60 -12.75
N TYR A 42 9.35 -20.20 -11.47
CA TYR A 42 10.14 -19.11 -10.92
C TYR A 42 11.65 -19.29 -11.15
N ALA A 43 12.16 -20.49 -10.90
CA ALA A 43 13.56 -20.82 -11.12
C ALA A 43 13.94 -20.76 -12.62
N SER A 44 13.02 -21.11 -13.52
CA SER A 44 13.25 -21.00 -14.96
C SER A 44 13.34 -19.54 -15.43
N TYR A 45 12.47 -18.67 -14.92
CA TYR A 45 12.45 -17.24 -15.25
C TYR A 45 13.65 -16.49 -14.68
N ASN A 46 13.98 -16.70 -13.40
CA ASN A 46 15.11 -16.01 -12.78
C ASN A 46 16.47 -16.37 -13.39
N ARG A 47 16.66 -17.62 -13.85
CA ARG A 47 17.86 -18.01 -14.63
C ARG A 47 17.96 -17.24 -15.95
N HIS A 48 16.83 -16.83 -16.53
CA HIS A 48 16.77 -16.00 -17.74
C HIS A 48 17.01 -14.52 -17.42
N GLU A 49 16.50 -14.03 -16.29
CA GLU A 49 16.61 -12.63 -15.87
C GLU A 49 17.99 -12.25 -15.32
N GLU A 50 18.71 -13.17 -14.65
CA GLU A 50 20.12 -12.96 -14.24
C GLU A 50 21.03 -12.60 -15.42
N ARG A 51 20.71 -13.09 -16.63
CA ARG A 51 21.44 -12.74 -17.86
C ARG A 51 21.13 -11.33 -18.38
N MET A 52 20.04 -10.70 -17.89
CA MET A 52 19.50 -9.44 -18.41
C MET A 52 19.60 -8.26 -17.40
N ARG A 53 19.90 -8.52 -16.13
CA ARG A 53 19.89 -7.49 -15.08
C ARG A 53 21.17 -6.66 -15.02
N VAL A 54 21.18 -5.54 -15.74
CA VAL A 54 21.95 -4.32 -15.41
C VAL A 54 21.01 -3.14 -15.10
N ALA A 55 19.73 -3.39 -14.82
CA ALA A 55 18.80 -2.36 -14.37
C ALA A 55 18.73 -2.33 -12.84
N GLU A 56 19.03 -1.17 -12.24
CA GLU A 56 18.93 -0.96 -10.79
C GLU A 56 17.52 -1.27 -10.29
N ALA A 57 17.39 -2.28 -9.42
CA ALA A 57 16.12 -2.60 -8.78
C ALA A 57 15.68 -1.44 -7.86
N ILE A 58 14.45 -0.94 -8.08
CA ILE A 58 13.83 0.05 -7.20
C ILE A 58 13.44 -0.65 -5.90
N THR A 59 14.36 -0.63 -4.94
CA THR A 59 14.12 -1.16 -3.60
C THR A 59 13.45 -0.10 -2.73
N TRP A 60 12.56 -0.53 -1.83
CA TRP A 60 11.94 0.36 -0.85
C TRP A 60 13.02 1.03 -0.01
N LYS A 61 12.99 2.36 0.05
CA LYS A 61 13.88 3.16 0.90
C LYS A 61 13.06 3.79 2.02
N ARG A 62 13.61 3.74 3.22
CA ARG A 62 13.09 4.46 4.39
C ARG A 62 12.93 5.95 4.08
N PRO A 63 11.92 6.63 4.66
CA PRO A 63 11.70 8.05 4.43
C PRO A 63 12.88 8.91 4.91
N PRO A 64 13.06 10.13 4.37
CA PRO A 64 14.00 11.07 4.97
C PRO A 64 13.64 11.41 6.42
N ILE A 65 14.64 11.83 7.20
CA ILE A 65 14.45 12.26 8.59
C ILE A 65 13.43 13.42 8.64
N GLY A 66 12.50 13.37 9.58
CA GLY A 66 11.40 14.30 9.76
C GLY A 66 10.16 14.00 8.91
N TRP A 67 10.16 12.91 8.13
CA TRP A 67 9.03 12.51 7.29
C TRP A 67 8.28 11.32 7.86
N VAL A 68 6.98 11.31 7.60
CA VAL A 68 6.09 10.18 7.88
C VAL A 68 5.71 9.54 6.54
N ASN A 69 5.88 8.22 6.45
CA ASN A 69 5.39 7.44 5.33
C ASN A 69 3.90 7.16 5.51
N VAL A 70 3.12 7.39 4.45
CA VAL A 70 1.67 7.11 4.40
C VAL A 70 1.44 6.07 3.31
N ASN A 71 1.36 4.80 3.70
CA ASN A 71 0.95 3.74 2.78
C ASN A 71 -0.58 3.66 2.80
N VAL A 72 -1.19 3.64 1.62
CA VAL A 72 -2.65 3.61 1.44
C VAL A 72 -3.01 2.55 0.41
N ASP A 73 -4.20 1.97 0.54
CA ASP A 73 -4.76 1.01 -0.42
C ASP A 73 -6.30 1.10 -0.45
N ALA A 74 -6.87 0.99 -1.65
CA ALA A 74 -8.31 1.04 -1.85
C ALA A 74 -8.82 -0.25 -2.52
N ALA A 75 -9.76 -0.93 -1.86
CA ALA A 75 -10.42 -2.11 -2.39
C ALA A 75 -11.84 -1.78 -2.85
N VAL A 76 -12.10 -1.78 -4.15
CA VAL A 76 -13.44 -1.58 -4.70
C VAL A 76 -14.12 -2.93 -4.90
N ILE A 77 -15.30 -3.12 -4.30
CA ILE A 77 -16.12 -4.31 -4.51
C ILE A 77 -17.43 -3.89 -5.18
N ALA A 78 -17.65 -4.36 -6.41
CA ALA A 78 -18.84 -4.03 -7.18
C ALA A 78 -20.12 -4.33 -6.39
N GLY A 79 -20.99 -3.33 -6.26
CA GLY A 79 -22.26 -3.43 -5.53
C GLY A 79 -22.14 -3.44 -4.00
N GLN A 80 -20.94 -3.45 -3.41
CA GLN A 80 -20.74 -3.50 -1.95
C GLN A 80 -20.04 -2.27 -1.36
N GLY A 81 -19.48 -1.42 -2.21
CA GLY A 81 -18.79 -0.19 -1.84
C GLY A 81 -17.26 -0.26 -2.02
N THR A 82 -16.57 0.65 -1.35
CA THR A 82 -15.11 0.75 -1.39
C THR A 82 -14.55 0.72 0.03
N GLY A 83 -13.58 -0.16 0.27
CA GLY A 83 -12.78 -0.20 1.49
C GLY A 83 -11.50 0.62 1.32
N PHE A 84 -11.14 1.36 2.35
CA PHE A 84 -9.93 2.14 2.46
C PHE A 84 -9.09 1.60 3.60
N GLY A 85 -7.80 1.39 3.35
CA GLY A 85 -6.81 1.05 4.35
C GLY A 85 -5.64 2.01 4.31
N MET A 86 -5.06 2.32 5.48
CA MET A 86 -3.85 3.11 5.56
C MET A 86 -2.97 2.75 6.75
N VAL A 87 -1.66 2.92 6.57
CA VAL A 87 -0.63 2.72 7.59
C VAL A 87 0.35 3.89 7.56
N LEU A 88 0.53 4.52 8.72
CA LEU A 88 1.54 5.53 8.97
C LEU A 88 2.80 4.91 9.59
N ARG A 89 3.96 5.31 9.10
CA ARG A 89 5.26 4.95 9.67
C ARG A 89 6.15 6.16 9.86
N ASP A 90 6.96 6.16 10.91
CA ASP A 90 7.96 7.19 11.15
C ASP A 90 9.16 7.08 10.18
N GLU A 91 10.11 8.00 10.32
CA GLU A 91 11.37 8.05 9.57
C GLU A 91 12.24 6.80 9.74
N LYS A 92 12.05 6.03 10.82
CA LYS A 92 12.74 4.76 11.08
C LYS A 92 11.95 3.55 10.55
N GLY A 93 10.79 3.78 9.93
CA GLY A 93 9.87 2.73 9.47
C GLY A 93 9.01 2.13 10.59
N GLY A 94 9.10 2.67 11.80
CA GLY A 94 8.32 2.30 12.97
C GLY A 94 6.84 2.60 12.76
N PHE A 95 5.98 1.69 13.21
CA PHE A 95 4.53 1.86 13.09
C PHE A 95 4.04 3.03 13.95
N LEU A 96 3.26 3.93 13.37
CA LEU A 96 2.64 5.05 14.07
C LEU A 96 1.13 4.86 14.23
N ARG A 97 0.44 4.48 13.16
CA ARG A 97 -1.03 4.35 13.13
C ARG A 97 -1.46 3.49 11.95
N ALA A 98 -2.59 2.80 12.11
CA ALA A 98 -3.36 2.28 11.00
C ALA A 98 -4.80 2.80 11.09
N ALA A 99 -5.45 2.98 9.94
CA ALA A 99 -6.86 3.31 9.90
C ALA A 99 -7.54 2.63 8.72
N VAL A 100 -8.81 2.29 8.91
CA VAL A 100 -9.66 1.73 7.85
C VAL A 100 -10.94 2.53 7.75
N ARG A 101 -11.51 2.63 6.55
CA ARG A 101 -12.83 3.23 6.34
C ARG A 101 -13.58 2.45 5.27
N ARG A 102 -14.87 2.23 5.48
CA ARG A 102 -15.76 1.65 4.46
C ARG A 102 -16.70 2.72 3.92
N GLU A 103 -16.69 2.90 2.62
CA GLU A 103 -17.58 3.78 1.89
C GLU A 103 -18.64 2.95 1.16
N ARG A 104 -19.89 3.42 1.13
CA ARG A 104 -20.95 2.75 0.37
C ARG A 104 -20.83 2.97 -1.15
N ARG A 105 -20.10 4.01 -1.55
CA ARG A 105 -19.89 4.36 -2.96
C ARG A 105 -18.89 3.38 -3.58
N CYS A 106 -19.20 2.90 -4.78
CA CYS A 106 -18.24 2.21 -5.65
C CYS A 106 -17.72 3.24 -6.66
N TRP A 107 -16.51 3.72 -6.46
CA TRP A 107 -15.83 4.56 -7.45
C TRP A 107 -15.04 3.70 -8.44
N PRO A 108 -14.72 4.21 -9.64
CA PRO A 108 -13.65 3.66 -10.47
C PRO A 108 -12.35 3.53 -9.65
N PRO A 109 -11.52 2.51 -9.90
CA PRO A 109 -10.29 2.26 -9.15
C PRO A 109 -9.41 3.51 -9.00
N GLU A 110 -9.25 4.30 -10.06
CA GLU A 110 -8.41 5.50 -10.08
C GLU A 110 -8.91 6.57 -9.09
N ILE A 111 -10.23 6.74 -8.99
CA ILE A 111 -10.84 7.68 -8.05
C ILE A 111 -10.76 7.10 -6.63
N ALA A 112 -10.92 5.79 -6.46
CA ALA A 112 -10.78 5.12 -5.18
C ALA A 112 -9.35 5.28 -4.61
N GLU A 113 -8.33 5.11 -5.44
CA GLU A 113 -6.92 5.36 -5.10
C GLU A 113 -6.71 6.81 -4.64
N MET A 114 -7.22 7.79 -5.40
CA MET A 114 -7.12 9.20 -5.00
C MET A 114 -7.84 9.46 -3.66
N LYS A 115 -8.97 8.80 -3.42
CA LYS A 115 -9.77 8.99 -2.20
C LYS A 115 -9.13 8.37 -0.97
N VAL A 116 -8.43 7.24 -1.11
CA VAL A 116 -7.67 6.68 0.03
C VAL A 116 -6.47 7.54 0.37
N VAL A 117 -5.81 8.17 -0.61
CA VAL A 117 -4.75 9.17 -0.35
C VAL A 117 -5.31 10.35 0.44
N GLU A 118 -6.45 10.91 0.02
CA GLU A 118 -7.13 12.00 0.74
C GLU A 118 -7.46 11.61 2.18
N PHE A 119 -7.96 10.38 2.38
CA PHE A 119 -8.22 9.82 3.71
C PHE A 119 -6.95 9.71 4.55
N GLY A 120 -5.87 9.15 3.99
CA GLY A 120 -4.61 8.96 4.69
C GLY A 120 -3.96 10.28 5.13
N LEU A 121 -4.03 11.31 4.28
CA LEU A 121 -3.54 12.66 4.63
C LEU A 121 -4.34 13.29 5.77
N LYS A 122 -5.67 13.13 5.77
CA LYS A 122 -6.52 13.60 6.89
C LYS A 122 -6.18 12.88 8.20
N GLN A 123 -5.85 11.59 8.15
CA GLN A 123 -5.39 10.86 9.35
C GLN A 123 -4.05 11.38 9.86
N LEU A 124 -3.15 11.79 8.95
CA LEU A 124 -1.88 12.39 9.30
C LEU A 124 -2.07 13.76 9.96
N GLU A 125 -2.93 14.63 9.42
CA GLU A 125 -3.26 15.93 10.05
C GLU A 125 -3.81 15.77 11.46
N MET A 126 -4.71 14.81 11.68
CA MET A 126 -5.22 14.52 13.03
C MET A 126 -4.14 13.98 13.99
N SER A 127 -3.08 13.35 13.45
CA SER A 127 -1.97 12.81 14.25
C SER A 127 -0.89 13.87 14.53
N VAL A 128 -0.66 14.80 13.61
CA VAL A 128 0.30 15.93 13.77
C VAL A 128 -0.19 16.94 14.82
N VAL A 129 -1.50 17.03 15.07
CA VAL A 129 -2.05 17.88 16.15
C VAL A 129 -1.68 17.36 17.55
N PHE A 130 -1.32 16.09 17.71
CA PHE A 130 -1.01 15.48 19.02
C PHE A 130 0.49 15.27 19.31
N VAL A 131 1.38 15.47 18.33
CA VAL A 131 2.84 15.40 18.54
C VAL A 131 3.48 16.70 18.08
N GLY A 132 3.51 17.69 18.98
CA GLY A 132 4.44 18.82 18.90
C GLY A 132 4.10 19.95 17.91
N ARG A 133 3.42 20.98 18.40
CA ARG A 133 3.74 22.43 18.23
C ARG A 133 4.52 22.88 16.95
N TRP A 134 4.16 22.46 15.73
CA TRP A 134 4.84 22.94 14.51
C TRP A 134 3.88 23.14 13.34
N TRP A 135 2.98 24.13 13.42
CA TRP A 135 2.26 24.61 12.23
C TRP A 135 2.03 26.13 12.16
N LYS A 136 2.47 26.93 13.13
CA LYS A 136 2.12 28.37 13.15
C LYS A 136 2.95 29.31 12.26
N ARG A 137 3.90 28.87 11.43
CA ARG A 137 4.71 29.83 10.60
C ARG A 137 4.71 29.64 9.08
N THR A 138 4.19 28.55 8.52
CA THR A 138 4.23 28.33 7.05
C THR A 138 2.86 28.40 6.35
N ALA A 139 1.75 28.36 7.09
CA ALA A 139 0.40 28.43 6.54
C ALA A 139 -0.09 29.85 6.17
N SER A 140 0.69 30.90 6.46
CA SER A 140 0.38 32.29 6.09
C SER A 140 0.88 32.66 4.69
N ARG A 141 1.90 31.96 4.16
CA ARG A 141 2.52 32.29 2.87
C ARG A 141 1.83 31.66 1.65
N TRP A 142 1.06 30.59 1.85
CA TRP A 142 0.32 29.90 0.78
C TRP A 142 -1.09 30.45 0.55
N ARG A 143 -1.76 30.99 1.58
CA ARG A 143 -3.10 31.60 1.46
C ARG A 143 -3.12 32.91 0.66
N SER A 144 -2.03 33.67 0.63
CA SER A 144 -1.95 34.94 -0.11
C SER A 144 -1.69 34.76 -1.61
N ARG A 145 -1.13 33.62 -2.04
CA ARG A 145 -0.83 33.34 -3.45
C ARG A 145 -2.03 32.76 -4.22
N PHE A 146 -2.92 32.03 -3.56
CA PHE A 146 -4.11 31.46 -4.22
C PHE A 146 -5.25 32.48 -4.43
N ARG A 147 -5.39 33.49 -3.54
CA ARG A 147 -6.40 34.56 -3.71
C ARG A 147 -6.09 35.58 -4.81
N ARG A 148 -4.85 35.66 -5.31
CA ARG A 148 -4.49 36.60 -6.40
C ARG A 148 -4.64 36.02 -7.82
N ARG A 149 -4.91 34.71 -7.95
CA ARG A 149 -5.09 34.05 -9.26
C ARG A 149 -6.55 33.80 -9.66
N SER A 150 -7.52 34.10 -8.79
CA SER A 150 -8.96 34.04 -9.11
C SER A 150 -9.61 35.41 -9.30
N ALA A 151 -8.81 36.49 -9.41
CA ALA A 151 -9.29 37.87 -9.59
C ALA A 151 -8.74 38.53 -10.88
N ARG A 152 -8.21 37.73 -11.80
CA ARG A 152 -7.92 38.06 -13.20
C ARG A 152 -8.30 36.78 -13.96
N GLY A 153 -9.42 36.68 -14.67
CA GLY A 153 -10.00 37.74 -15.50
C GLY A 153 -9.02 38.00 -16.61
#